data_AF-A0A0D7A6L2-F1
#
_entry.id   AF-A0A0D7A6L2-F1
#
_cell.length_a   1.000
_cell.length_b   1.000
_cell.length_c   1.000
_cell.angle_alpha   90.00
_cell.angle_beta   90.00
_cell.angle_gamma   90.00
#
_symmetry.space_group_name_H-M   'P 1'
#
loop_
_entity.id
_entity.type
_entity.pdbx_description
1 polymer ?
#
loop_
_entity_poly.entity_id
_entity_poly.type
_entity_poly.pdbx_seq_one_letter_code
_entity_poly.pdbx_strand_id
1 'polypeptide(L)'
;MAVNALGTMYALVFAFEFLFLIFLLSEAISVVSNFDVLGLKEQLIRRIYVYNLEKPSAIQQHAILPITQGRDVIAQAQSGAGKTVTFSIAVLQSIDINLRETQALVLSPTRELATQIQSVVLALGDYMNYGRHVVSGTPGRVTDMIRRRSLRTRNIKMLVLDEADEPLNKGFKDQIYDVCRYLPPATQVVLLSATLPYDVLEMTTKFMTDPIRILVKLLCSHHFHFAL
;
A
#
# COMPACT_ATOMS: atom_id res chain seq x y z
N MET A 1 -4.29 19.91 34.55
CA MET A 1 -5.24 18.79 34.70
C MET A 1 -6.07 18.68 33.42
N ALA A 2 -6.01 17.50 32.78
CA ALA A 2 -6.86 16.91 31.72
C ALA A 2 -7.47 17.82 30.63
N VAL A 3 -6.96 17.81 29.38
CA VAL A 3 -7.22 16.84 28.27
C VAL A 3 -8.67 16.89 27.74
N ASN A 4 -8.84 17.40 26.52
CA ASN A 4 -9.87 16.96 25.58
C ASN A 4 -9.35 17.14 24.14
N ALA A 5 -8.79 16.06 23.61
CA ALA A 5 -8.46 15.87 22.21
C ALA A 5 -9.42 14.81 21.65
N LEU A 6 -10.28 15.21 20.71
CA LEU A 6 -11.05 14.36 19.79
C LEU A 6 -11.22 15.23 18.53
N GLY A 7 -10.69 14.91 17.35
CA GLY A 7 -10.67 13.61 16.70
C GLY A 7 -11.76 13.57 15.62
N THR A 8 -11.78 14.53 14.69
CA THR A 8 -12.76 14.60 13.60
C THR A 8 -12.36 13.65 12.47
N MET A 9 -12.90 12.44 12.48
CA MET A 9 -12.93 11.55 11.32
C MET A 9 -14.10 11.96 10.43
N TYR A 10 -13.83 12.44 9.21
CA TYR A 10 -14.89 12.82 8.27
C TYR A 10 -15.49 11.57 7.61
N ALA A 11 -16.77 11.31 7.85
CA ALA A 11 -17.53 10.31 7.08
C ALA A 11 -18.07 10.96 5.81
N LEU A 12 -17.46 10.69 4.65
CA LEU A 12 -18.05 11.05 3.36
C LEU A 12 -19.05 9.95 2.97
N VAL A 13 -20.35 10.25 3.11
CA VAL A 13 -21.44 9.37 2.64
C VAL A 13 -21.79 9.79 1.21
N PHE A 14 -21.27 9.08 0.21
CA PHE A 14 -21.86 9.12 -1.13
C PHE A 14 -22.97 8.07 -1.20
N ALA A 15 -24.20 8.50 -1.49
CA ALA A 15 -25.33 7.62 -1.74
C ALA A 15 -25.58 7.57 -3.25
N PHE A 16 -25.14 6.50 -3.91
CA PHE A 16 -25.56 6.13 -5.27
C PHE A 16 -25.59 4.62 -5.41
N GLU A 17 -26.79 4.05 -5.43
CA GLU A 17 -27.11 2.61 -5.41
C GLU A 17 -26.06 1.71 -6.06
N PHE A 18 -25.37 0.88 -5.25
CA PHE A 18 -24.93 -0.50 -5.49
C PHE A 18 -24.05 -0.90 -4.29
N LEU A 19 -24.52 -1.80 -3.43
CA LEU A 19 -23.79 -2.51 -2.36
C LEU A 19 -22.54 -1.78 -1.81
N PHE A 20 -22.74 -0.70 -1.04
CA PHE A 20 -21.66 0.24 -0.67
C PHE A 20 -20.60 -0.36 0.25
N LEU A 21 -19.39 -0.52 -0.29
CA LEU A 21 -18.16 -0.50 0.50
C LEU A 21 -17.95 0.96 0.97
N ILE A 22 -18.25 1.28 2.22
CA ILE A 22 -18.01 2.62 2.77
C ILE A 22 -16.55 2.68 3.23
N PHE A 23 -15.76 3.58 2.64
CA PHE A 23 -14.42 3.87 3.15
C PHE A 23 -14.48 4.95 4.24
N LEU A 24 -13.82 4.70 5.37
CA LEU A 24 -13.50 5.68 6.39
C LEU A 24 -12.12 6.26 6.07
N LEU A 25 -12.10 7.57 5.83
CA LEU A 25 -10.89 8.30 5.51
C LEU A 25 -10.42 9.10 6.74
N SER A 26 -9.11 9.13 7.00
CA SER A 26 -8.55 9.98 8.06
C SER A 26 -8.63 11.47 7.73
N GLU A 27 -8.65 11.82 6.44
CA GLU A 27 -8.73 13.18 5.92
C GLU A 27 -9.45 13.22 4.57
N ALA A 28 -9.76 14.41 4.06
CA ALA A 28 -10.39 14.57 2.75
C ALA A 28 -9.37 14.25 1.63
N ILE A 29 -9.60 13.17 0.90
CA ILE A 29 -8.76 12.73 -0.22
C ILE A 29 -9.52 12.97 -1.52
N SER A 30 -8.82 13.45 -2.55
CA SER A 30 -9.37 13.54 -3.90
C SER A 30 -9.68 12.14 -4.44
N VAL A 31 -10.96 11.91 -4.75
CA VAL A 31 -11.40 10.66 -5.38
C VAL A 31 -11.11 10.75 -6.87
N VAL A 32 -10.40 9.75 -7.39
CA VAL A 32 -9.90 9.76 -8.76
C VAL A 32 -10.81 8.93 -9.65
N SER A 33 -11.39 9.53 -10.70
CA SER A 33 -12.38 8.86 -11.57
C SER A 33 -11.76 8.05 -12.72
N ASN A 34 -10.53 8.35 -13.13
CA ASN A 34 -9.77 7.65 -14.18
C ASN A 34 -8.26 7.74 -13.91
N PHE A 35 -7.45 6.95 -14.63
CA PHE A 35 -6.00 6.95 -14.40
C PHE A 35 -5.28 8.19 -14.95
N ASP A 36 -5.88 8.91 -15.92
CA ASP A 36 -5.25 10.07 -16.57
C ASP A 36 -5.14 11.28 -15.63
N VAL A 37 -6.08 11.45 -14.69
CA VAL A 37 -6.06 12.57 -13.73
C VAL A 37 -5.08 12.38 -12.57
N LEU A 38 -4.38 11.24 -12.51
CA LEU A 38 -3.39 10.95 -11.45
C LEU A 38 -2.03 11.62 -11.66
N GLY A 39 -1.78 12.22 -12.82
CA GLY A 39 -0.46 12.80 -13.15
C GLY A 39 0.66 11.76 -13.22
N LEU A 40 0.33 10.53 -13.62
CA LEU A 40 1.31 9.44 -13.76
C LEU A 40 2.21 9.67 -14.99
N LYS A 41 3.39 9.04 -14.97
CA LYS A 41 4.28 8.99 -16.14
C LYS A 41 3.53 8.40 -17.34
N GLU A 42 3.69 9.02 -18.51
CA GLU A 42 2.97 8.62 -19.73
C GLU A 42 3.16 7.14 -20.07
N GLN A 43 4.39 6.62 -19.95
CA GLN A 43 4.67 5.20 -20.19
C GLN A 43 3.92 4.30 -19.21
N LEU A 44 3.80 4.69 -17.94
CA LEU A 44 3.05 3.94 -16.94
C LEU A 44 1.55 3.93 -17.25
N ILE A 45 0.97 5.08 -17.66
CA ILE A 45 -0.43 5.17 -18.09
C ILE A 45 -0.70 4.21 -19.25
N ARG A 46 0.16 4.21 -20.29
CA ARG A 46 0.03 3.27 -21.41
C ARG A 46 0.04 1.82 -20.95
N ARG A 47 0.91 1.46 -20.00
CA ARG A 47 0.98 0.10 -19.45
C ARG A 47 -0.23 -0.28 -18.61
N ILE A 48 -0.83 0.65 -17.87
CA ILE A 48 -2.08 0.43 -17.13
C ILE A 48 -3.20 -0.01 -18.08
N TYR A 49 -3.36 0.69 -19.22
CA TYR A 49 -4.37 0.32 -20.22
C TYR A 49 -4.06 -0.99 -20.95
N VAL A 50 -2.78 -1.25 -21.28
CA VAL A 50 -2.35 -2.56 -21.84
C VAL A 50 -2.60 -3.71 -20.86
N TYR A 51 -2.52 -3.44 -19.55
CA TYR A 51 -2.87 -4.39 -18.50
C TYR A 51 -4.39 -4.55 -18.31
N ASN A 52 -5.21 -3.97 -19.20
CA ASN A 52 -6.68 -4.02 -19.20
C ASN A 52 -7.35 -3.36 -17.98
N LEU A 53 -6.74 -2.30 -17.45
CA LEU A 53 -7.35 -1.48 -16.40
C LEU A 53 -8.07 -0.28 -17.01
N GLU A 54 -9.36 -0.45 -17.31
CA GLU A 54 -10.17 0.64 -17.91
C GLU A 54 -10.54 1.72 -16.89
N LYS A 55 -10.88 1.32 -15.66
CA LYS A 55 -11.30 2.21 -14.58
C LYS A 55 -10.67 1.81 -13.25
N PRO A 56 -10.32 2.77 -12.39
CA PRO A 56 -9.79 2.48 -11.06
C PRO A 56 -10.86 1.83 -10.17
N SER A 57 -10.49 0.73 -9.49
CA SER A 57 -11.29 0.14 -8.42
C SER A 57 -11.39 1.08 -7.22
N ALA A 58 -12.35 0.87 -6.33
CA ALA A 58 -12.58 1.80 -5.21
C ALA A 58 -11.31 2.05 -4.37
N ILE A 59 -10.48 1.04 -4.09
CA ILE A 59 -9.22 1.26 -3.38
C ILE A 59 -8.20 2.05 -4.22
N GLN A 60 -8.14 1.82 -5.55
CA GLN A 60 -7.26 2.55 -6.45
C GLN A 60 -7.62 4.03 -6.53
N GLN A 61 -8.92 4.35 -6.53
CA GLN A 61 -9.44 5.72 -6.57
C GLN A 61 -9.00 6.57 -5.37
N HIS A 62 -8.76 5.93 -4.23
CA HIS A 62 -8.44 6.63 -2.97
C HIS A 62 -6.96 6.52 -2.61
N ALA A 63 -6.28 5.41 -2.96
CA ALA A 63 -4.95 5.12 -2.45
C ALA A 63 -3.82 5.47 -3.41
N ILE A 64 -4.01 5.46 -4.74
CA ILE A 64 -2.88 5.70 -5.66
C ILE A 64 -2.29 7.09 -5.46
N LEU A 65 -3.14 8.12 -5.47
CA LEU A 65 -2.70 9.52 -5.38
C LEU A 65 -1.94 9.84 -4.09
N PRO A 66 -2.42 9.52 -2.87
CA PRO A 66 -1.65 9.80 -1.66
C PRO A 66 -0.32 9.05 -1.62
N ILE A 67 -0.26 7.81 -2.14
CA ILE A 67 1.01 7.07 -2.19
C ILE A 67 1.97 7.75 -3.17
N THR A 68 1.53 8.17 -4.36
CA THR A 68 2.40 8.85 -5.34
C THR A 68 2.85 10.24 -4.87
N GLN A 69 2.12 10.85 -3.93
CA GLN A 69 2.49 12.11 -3.27
C GLN A 69 3.47 11.92 -2.10
N GLY A 70 3.89 10.69 -1.80
CA GLY A 70 4.88 10.41 -0.76
C GLY A 70 4.31 10.29 0.65
N ARG A 71 2.98 10.22 0.82
CA ARG A 71 2.35 10.03 2.14
C ARG A 71 2.46 8.58 2.58
N ASP A 72 2.67 8.36 3.86
CA ASP A 72 2.44 7.03 4.43
C ASP A 72 0.95 6.69 4.32
N VAL A 73 0.64 5.44 3.98
CA VAL A 73 -0.75 5.02 3.75
C VAL A 73 -1.02 3.68 4.42
N ILE A 74 -2.14 3.60 5.13
CA ILE A 74 -2.75 2.37 5.61
C ILE A 74 -4.06 2.17 4.85
N ALA A 75 -4.10 1.18 3.98
CA ALA A 75 -5.26 0.87 3.15
C ALA A 75 -5.80 -0.53 3.48
N GLN A 76 -7.07 -0.59 3.87
CA GLN A 76 -7.81 -1.82 4.05
C GLN A 76 -8.72 -2.05 2.85
N ALA A 77 -8.67 -3.22 2.21
CA ALA A 77 -9.65 -3.62 1.22
C ALA A 77 -9.71 -5.14 1.10
N GLN A 78 -10.86 -5.69 0.69
CA GLN A 78 -11.05 -7.13 0.55
C GLN A 78 -10.07 -7.76 -0.47
N SER A 79 -9.94 -9.09 -0.44
CA SER A 79 -9.18 -9.80 -1.49
C SER A 79 -9.78 -9.54 -2.87
N GLY A 80 -8.95 -9.45 -3.90
CA GLY A 80 -9.38 -9.10 -5.25
C GLY A 80 -9.73 -7.63 -5.49
N ALA A 81 -9.69 -6.75 -4.47
CA ALA A 81 -10.04 -5.33 -4.62
C ALA A 81 -9.05 -4.50 -5.46
N GLY A 82 -7.93 -5.08 -5.89
CA GLY A 82 -6.91 -4.39 -6.69
C GLY A 82 -5.76 -3.76 -5.91
N LYS A 83 -5.57 -4.14 -4.62
CA LYS A 83 -4.48 -3.66 -3.74
C LYS A 83 -3.09 -3.80 -4.36
N THR A 84 -2.78 -4.96 -4.94
CA THR A 84 -1.47 -5.23 -5.57
C THR A 84 -1.17 -4.27 -6.71
N VAL A 85 -2.16 -4.02 -7.56
CA VAL A 85 -2.05 -3.06 -8.67
C VAL A 85 -1.91 -1.64 -8.14
N THR A 86 -2.65 -1.26 -7.09
CA THR A 86 -2.58 0.07 -6.46
C THR A 86 -1.15 0.44 -6.07
N PHE A 87 -0.48 -0.39 -5.27
CA PHE A 87 0.88 -0.07 -4.85
C PHE A 87 1.89 -0.27 -5.98
N SER A 88 1.66 -1.21 -6.91
CA SER A 88 2.56 -1.41 -8.05
C SER A 88 2.63 -0.17 -8.93
N ILE A 89 1.48 0.46 -9.22
CA ILE A 89 1.41 1.73 -9.94
C ILE A 89 2.20 2.81 -9.18
N ALA A 90 1.95 2.94 -7.87
CA ALA A 90 2.59 3.99 -7.09
C ALA A 90 4.11 3.80 -6.94
N VAL A 91 4.56 2.56 -6.74
CA VAL A 91 5.98 2.18 -6.76
C VAL A 91 6.61 2.60 -8.09
N LEU A 92 6.05 2.16 -9.22
CA LEU A 92 6.57 2.45 -10.56
C LEU A 92 6.60 3.95 -10.87
N GLN A 93 5.58 4.68 -10.42
CA GLN A 93 5.53 6.14 -10.52
C GLN A 93 6.72 6.78 -9.81
N SER A 94 7.12 6.25 -8.65
CA SER A 94 8.24 6.79 -7.88
C SER A 94 9.61 6.47 -8.48
N ILE A 95 9.80 5.37 -9.21
CA ILE A 95 11.13 4.88 -9.65
C ILE A 95 11.87 5.87 -10.57
N ASP A 96 13.15 6.12 -10.30
CA ASP A 96 14.09 6.72 -11.25
C ASP A 96 14.79 5.62 -12.06
N ILE A 97 14.50 5.53 -13.35
CA ILE A 97 15.04 4.49 -14.25
C ILE A 97 16.52 4.66 -14.57
N ASN A 98 17.10 5.84 -14.31
CA ASN A 98 18.52 6.11 -14.56
C ASN A 98 19.40 5.57 -13.43
N LEU A 99 18.82 5.37 -12.24
CA LEU A 99 19.50 4.84 -11.08
C LEU A 99 19.25 3.33 -10.93
N ARG A 100 20.20 2.53 -11.40
CA ARG A 100 20.15 1.06 -11.38
C ARG A 100 20.41 0.44 -10.00
N GLU A 101 19.69 0.93 -8.99
CA GLU A 101 19.69 0.43 -7.63
C GLU A 101 18.25 0.16 -7.15
N THR A 102 18.11 -0.65 -6.11
CA THR A 102 16.81 -0.88 -5.48
C THR A 102 16.30 0.40 -4.85
N GLN A 103 15.09 0.82 -5.25
CA GLN A 103 14.43 2.03 -4.80
C GLN A 103 13.11 1.74 -4.08
N ALA A 104 12.49 0.60 -4.34
CA ALA A 104 11.30 0.15 -3.61
C ALA A 104 11.46 -1.29 -3.13
N LEU A 105 10.97 -1.55 -1.94
CA LEU A 105 10.94 -2.86 -1.32
C LEU A 105 9.50 -3.24 -1.00
N VAL A 106 9.06 -4.41 -1.47
CA VAL A 106 7.75 -4.98 -1.17
C VAL A 106 7.95 -6.22 -0.31
N LEU A 107 7.37 -6.23 0.88
CA LEU A 107 7.34 -7.38 1.76
C LEU A 107 5.99 -8.08 1.64
N SER A 108 6.04 -9.39 1.42
CA SER A 108 4.86 -10.26 1.31
C SER A 108 5.00 -11.46 2.24
N PRO A 109 3.89 -12.11 2.65
CA PRO A 109 3.94 -13.16 3.66
C PRO A 109 4.52 -14.48 3.10
N THR A 110 4.30 -14.75 1.81
CA THR A 110 4.76 -15.97 1.14
C THR A 110 5.63 -15.66 -0.09
N ARG A 111 6.37 -16.67 -0.56
CA ARG A 111 7.22 -16.55 -1.76
C ARG A 111 6.38 -16.53 -3.04
N GLU A 112 5.27 -17.23 -3.02
CA GLU A 112 4.31 -17.33 -4.11
C GLU A 112 3.70 -15.95 -4.35
N LEU A 113 3.26 -15.27 -3.29
CA LEU A 113 2.79 -13.88 -3.37
C LEU A 113 3.90 -12.92 -3.80
N ALA A 114 5.12 -13.07 -3.27
CA ALA A 114 6.26 -12.24 -3.70
C ALA A 114 6.48 -12.32 -5.22
N THR A 115 6.38 -13.54 -5.76
CA THR A 115 6.55 -13.82 -7.19
C THR A 115 5.38 -13.26 -8.01
N GLN A 116 4.15 -13.37 -7.52
CA GLN A 116 2.98 -12.77 -8.18
C GLN A 116 3.09 -11.24 -8.24
N ILE A 117 3.48 -10.60 -7.14
CA ILE A 117 3.74 -9.15 -7.09
C ILE A 117 4.79 -8.78 -8.13
N GLN A 118 5.88 -9.55 -8.21
CA GLN A 118 6.93 -9.30 -9.20
C GLN A 118 6.40 -9.38 -10.64
N SER A 119 5.53 -10.34 -10.95
CA SER A 119 4.88 -10.45 -12.27
C SER A 119 4.04 -9.21 -12.59
N VAL A 120 3.27 -8.68 -11.63
CA VAL A 120 2.49 -7.45 -11.82
C VAL A 120 3.40 -6.24 -12.05
N VAL A 121 4.44 -6.09 -11.23
CA VAL A 121 5.42 -4.99 -11.36
C VAL A 121 6.12 -5.04 -12.72
N LEU A 122 6.49 -6.23 -13.21
CA LEU A 122 7.10 -6.40 -14.53
C LEU A 122 6.11 -6.09 -15.66
N ALA A 123 4.86 -6.55 -15.57
CA ALA A 123 3.86 -6.31 -16.60
C ALA A 123 3.51 -4.81 -16.75
N LEU A 124 3.40 -4.09 -15.64
CA LEU A 124 3.16 -2.64 -15.62
C LEU A 124 4.44 -1.84 -15.90
N GLY A 125 5.60 -2.40 -15.59
CA GLY A 125 6.92 -1.76 -15.64
C GLY A 125 7.78 -2.14 -16.84
N ASP A 126 7.23 -2.82 -17.84
CA ASP A 126 7.95 -3.40 -18.99
C ASP A 126 8.84 -2.41 -19.77
N TYR A 127 8.53 -1.12 -19.71
CA TYR A 127 9.34 -0.06 -20.33
C TYR A 127 10.63 0.26 -19.55
N MET A 128 10.75 -0.22 -18.31
CA MET A 128 11.94 -0.04 -17.49
C MET A 128 12.94 -1.15 -17.84
N ASN A 129 14.02 -0.79 -18.51
CA ASN A 129 15.13 -1.69 -18.84
C ASN A 129 15.53 -2.58 -17.65
N TYR A 130 15.93 -3.84 -17.92
CA TYR A 130 16.28 -4.87 -16.94
C TYR A 130 17.19 -4.38 -15.81
N GLY A 131 16.59 -3.87 -14.74
CA GLY A 131 17.25 -3.33 -13.55
C GLY A 131 16.41 -3.65 -12.31
N ARG A 132 17.08 -3.98 -11.20
CA ARG A 132 16.41 -4.34 -9.94
C ARG A 132 15.98 -3.09 -9.17
N HIS A 133 15.11 -2.28 -9.76
CA HIS A 133 14.58 -1.07 -9.14
C HIS A 133 13.60 -1.39 -8.01
N VAL A 134 12.90 -2.52 -8.13
CA VAL A 134 11.92 -3.02 -7.17
C VAL A 134 12.34 -4.42 -6.73
N VAL A 135 12.33 -4.67 -5.43
CA VAL A 135 12.53 -6.01 -4.86
C VAL A 135 11.25 -6.41 -4.13
N SER A 136 10.76 -7.62 -4.41
CA SER A 136 9.64 -8.25 -3.70
C SER A 136 10.13 -9.52 -3.02
N GLY A 137 9.76 -9.76 -1.77
CA GLY A 137 10.21 -10.95 -1.05
C GLY A 137 9.64 -11.09 0.36
N THR A 138 9.88 -12.25 0.96
CA THR A 138 9.52 -12.47 2.36
C THR A 138 10.49 -11.75 3.31
N PRO A 139 10.03 -11.22 4.46
CA PRO A 139 10.87 -10.46 5.38
C PRO A 139 12.16 -11.21 5.78
N GLY A 140 12.07 -12.48 6.16
CA GLY A 140 13.23 -13.28 6.53
C GLY A 140 14.29 -13.38 5.42
N ARG A 141 13.88 -13.56 4.15
CA ARG A 141 14.82 -13.66 3.02
C ARG A 141 15.41 -12.29 2.67
N VAL A 142 14.60 -11.24 2.70
CA VAL A 142 15.05 -9.86 2.47
C VAL A 142 16.08 -9.46 3.52
N THR A 143 15.81 -9.71 4.80
CA THR A 143 16.75 -9.44 5.90
C THR A 143 18.07 -10.18 5.71
N ASP A 144 18.05 -11.46 5.31
CA ASP A 144 19.27 -12.23 5.00
C ASP A 144 20.06 -11.59 3.84
N MET A 145 19.38 -11.16 2.77
CA MET A 145 20.03 -10.49 1.63
C MET A 145 20.65 -9.14 2.01
N ILE A 146 20.00 -8.38 2.89
CA ILE A 146 20.53 -7.11 3.43
C ILE A 146 21.77 -7.39 4.28
N ARG A 147 21.69 -8.34 5.23
CA ARG A 147 22.80 -8.70 6.13
C ARG A 147 24.03 -9.19 5.37
N ARG A 148 23.83 -9.96 4.29
CA ARG A 148 24.90 -10.43 3.38
C ARG A 148 25.41 -9.35 2.43
N ARG A 149 24.87 -8.13 2.48
CA ARG A 149 25.19 -7.01 1.57
C ARG A 149 24.89 -7.29 0.10
N SER A 150 24.07 -8.30 -0.19
CA SER A 150 23.57 -8.60 -1.54
C SER A 150 22.44 -7.65 -1.96
N LEU A 151 21.71 -7.08 -1.00
CA LEU A 151 20.72 -6.03 -1.19
C LEU A 151 21.20 -4.75 -0.49
N ARG A 152 21.50 -3.72 -1.27
CA ARG A 152 21.84 -2.39 -0.74
C ARG A 152 20.56 -1.59 -0.54
N THR A 153 20.41 -0.98 0.63
CA THR A 153 19.18 -0.28 1.03
C THR A 153 19.24 1.24 0.89
N ARG A 154 20.42 1.81 0.61
CA ARG A 154 20.69 3.25 0.62
C ARG A 154 19.70 4.09 -0.19
N ASN A 155 19.24 3.58 -1.33
CA ASN A 155 18.36 4.30 -2.26
C ASN A 155 16.90 3.84 -2.19
N ILE A 156 16.56 2.97 -1.23
CA ILE A 156 15.17 2.58 -0.99
C ILE A 156 14.45 3.78 -0.39
N LYS A 157 13.39 4.23 -1.07
CA LYS A 157 12.54 5.35 -0.68
C LYS A 157 11.12 4.94 -0.33
N MET A 158 10.73 3.71 -0.67
CA MET A 158 9.40 3.19 -0.39
C MET A 158 9.48 1.73 0.11
N LEU A 159 8.80 1.47 1.21
CA LEU A 159 8.53 0.14 1.75
C LEU A 159 7.02 -0.13 1.64
N VAL A 160 6.66 -1.23 0.98
CA VAL A 160 5.28 -1.72 0.91
C VAL A 160 5.15 -2.98 1.74
N LEU A 161 4.13 -3.05 2.58
CA LEU A 161 3.71 -4.22 3.35
C LEU A 161 2.39 -4.73 2.76
N ASP A 162 2.45 -5.83 2.00
CA ASP A 162 1.28 -6.46 1.40
C ASP A 162 0.82 -7.64 2.26
N GLU A 163 -0.49 -7.79 2.43
CA GLU A 163 -1.14 -8.84 3.24
C GLU A 163 -0.51 -8.98 4.63
N ALA A 164 -0.33 -7.83 5.29
CA ALA A 164 0.32 -7.72 6.59
C ALA A 164 -0.41 -8.48 7.71
N ASP A 165 -1.65 -8.93 7.48
CA ASP A 165 -2.47 -9.72 8.41
C ASP A 165 -2.25 -11.24 8.35
N GLU A 166 -1.95 -11.80 7.17
CA GLU A 166 -1.96 -13.26 6.97
C GLU A 166 -0.93 -14.06 7.78
N PRO A 167 0.25 -13.53 8.14
CA PRO A 167 1.20 -14.27 8.98
C PRO A 167 1.63 -13.52 10.24
N LEU A 168 0.80 -12.65 10.84
CA LEU A 168 1.14 -11.93 12.08
C LEU A 168 1.23 -12.80 13.34
N ASN A 169 1.65 -14.05 13.20
CA ASN A 169 2.23 -14.83 14.28
C ASN A 169 3.50 -14.14 14.78
N LYS A 170 3.82 -14.34 16.07
CA LYS A 170 4.85 -13.64 16.88
C LYS A 170 6.23 -13.41 16.22
N GLY A 171 6.58 -14.02 15.09
CA GLY A 171 7.85 -13.80 14.38
C GLY A 171 7.82 -12.84 13.18
N PHE A 172 6.66 -12.60 12.53
CA PHE A 172 6.62 -11.77 11.31
C PHE A 172 6.79 -10.28 11.61
N LYS A 173 6.19 -9.82 12.71
CA LYS A 173 6.33 -8.45 13.24
C LYS A 173 7.80 -8.10 13.45
N ASP A 174 8.55 -8.97 14.14
CA ASP A 174 9.97 -8.75 14.42
C ASP A 174 10.81 -8.70 13.14
N GLN A 175 10.48 -9.53 12.14
CA GLN A 175 11.18 -9.49 10.86
C GLN A 175 10.91 -8.20 10.08
N ILE A 176 9.69 -7.66 10.09
CA ILE A 176 9.40 -6.34 9.50
C ILE A 176 10.20 -5.26 10.23
N TYR A 177 10.21 -5.27 11.57
CA TYR A 177 11.01 -4.32 12.35
C TYR A 177 12.49 -4.38 12.01
N ASP A 178 13.03 -5.59 11.87
CA ASP A 178 14.41 -5.79 11.45
C ASP A 178 14.67 -5.20 10.07
N VAL A 179 13.78 -5.40 9.10
CA VAL A 179 13.92 -4.77 7.77
C VAL A 179 13.93 -3.25 7.89
N CYS A 180 12.95 -2.65 8.58
CA CYS A 180 12.82 -1.20 8.73
C CYS A 180 14.08 -0.55 9.31
N ARG A 181 14.79 -1.23 10.22
CA ARG A 181 16.05 -0.73 10.81
C ARG A 181 17.20 -0.58 9.81
N TYR A 182 17.16 -1.30 8.69
CA TYR A 182 18.18 -1.18 7.64
C TYR A 182 17.81 -0.18 6.55
N LEU A 183 16.59 0.36 6.55
CA LEU A 183 16.12 1.30 5.53
C LEU A 183 16.50 2.75 5.90
N PRO A 184 16.60 3.64 4.90
CA PRO A 184 16.78 5.07 5.16
C PRO A 184 15.66 5.66 6.03
N PRO A 185 15.93 6.67 6.87
CA PRO A 185 14.95 7.22 7.81
C PRO A 185 13.77 7.94 7.13
N ALA A 186 13.94 8.41 5.90
CA ALA A 186 12.89 9.07 5.11
C ALA A 186 12.12 8.09 4.20
N THR A 187 12.22 6.78 4.45
CA THR A 187 11.50 5.77 3.67
C THR A 187 10.00 5.92 3.92
N GLN A 188 9.23 6.19 2.86
CA GLN A 188 7.78 6.15 2.88
C GLN A 188 7.31 4.71 3.13
N VAL A 189 6.31 4.53 3.99
CA VAL A 189 5.73 3.21 4.30
C VAL A 189 4.28 3.14 3.85
N VAL A 190 3.96 2.08 3.12
CA VAL A 190 2.62 1.80 2.61
C VAL A 190 2.21 0.43 3.10
N LEU A 191 1.07 0.33 3.77
CA LEU A 191 0.49 -0.93 4.24
C LEU A 191 -0.84 -1.18 3.56
N LEU A 192 -0.97 -2.32 2.89
CA LEU A 192 -2.20 -2.78 2.29
C LEU A 192 -2.58 -4.15 2.84
N SER A 193 -3.81 -4.28 3.34
CA SER A 193 -4.25 -5.51 4.01
C SER A 193 -5.74 -5.77 3.85
N ALA A 194 -6.18 -7.03 3.97
CA ALA A 194 -7.61 -7.37 4.00
C ALA A 194 -8.23 -7.05 5.37
N THR A 195 -7.50 -7.38 6.43
CA THR A 195 -7.86 -7.09 7.81
C THR A 195 -6.77 -6.26 8.49
N LEU A 196 -7.16 -5.48 9.50
CA LEU A 196 -6.24 -4.65 10.27
C LEU A 196 -6.50 -4.86 11.77
N PRO A 197 -6.15 -6.03 12.32
CA PRO A 197 -6.22 -6.24 13.77
C PRO A 197 -5.34 -5.24 14.52
N TYR A 198 -5.60 -5.09 15.82
CA TYR A 198 -4.91 -4.13 16.68
C TYR A 198 -3.38 -4.25 16.58
N ASP A 199 -2.85 -5.46 16.52
CA ASP A 199 -1.40 -5.69 16.47
C ASP A 199 -0.74 -5.15 15.18
N VAL A 200 -1.45 -5.17 14.04
CA VAL A 200 -1.00 -4.51 12.79
C VAL A 200 -0.96 -3.01 13.01
N LEU A 201 -2.07 -2.45 13.50
CA LEU A 201 -2.22 -1.00 13.69
C LEU A 201 -1.20 -0.46 14.68
N GLU A 202 -1.00 -1.15 15.80
CA GLU A 202 0.02 -0.82 16.78
C GLU A 202 1.43 -0.87 16.16
N MET A 203 1.70 -1.86 15.30
CA MET A 203 2.97 -1.93 14.58
C MET A 203 3.23 -0.68 13.73
N THR A 204 2.21 -0.21 13.00
CA THR A 204 2.34 0.97 12.13
C THR A 204 2.74 2.24 12.87
N THR A 205 2.34 2.39 14.14
CA THR A 205 2.67 3.58 14.95
C THR A 205 4.17 3.78 15.17
N LYS A 206 4.99 2.74 14.95
CA LYS A 206 6.44 2.80 15.22
C LYS A 206 7.29 3.18 14.01
N PHE A 207 6.74 3.10 12.80
CA PHE A 207 7.50 3.35 11.57
C PHE A 207 6.73 4.17 10.52
N MET A 208 5.46 4.50 10.76
CA MET A 208 4.72 5.44 9.93
C MET A 208 4.63 6.82 10.59
N THR A 209 4.67 7.86 9.77
CA THR A 209 4.52 9.26 10.17
C THR A 209 3.22 9.82 9.60
N ASP A 210 2.26 10.10 10.47
CA ASP A 210 0.94 10.67 10.10
C ASP A 210 0.30 10.00 8.86
N PRO A 211 0.04 8.68 8.91
CA PRO A 211 -0.41 7.94 7.75
C PRO A 211 -1.86 8.25 7.39
N ILE A 212 -2.12 8.36 6.09
CA ILE A 212 -3.47 8.40 5.56
C ILE A 212 -4.11 7.03 5.74
N ARG A 213 -5.29 6.99 6.35
CA ARG A 213 -6.04 5.76 6.60
C ARG A 213 -7.22 5.67 5.64
N ILE A 214 -7.28 4.59 4.87
CA ILE A 214 -8.33 4.27 3.90
C ILE A 214 -8.92 2.93 4.35
N LEU A 215 -9.88 2.97 5.26
CA LEU A 215 -10.40 1.78 5.94
C LEU A 215 -11.78 1.40 5.43
N VAL A 216 -12.13 0.12 5.36
CA VAL A 216 -13.49 -0.30 4.98
C VAL A 216 -14.35 -0.43 6.23
N LYS A 217 -15.51 0.22 6.25
CA LYS A 217 -16.56 -0.05 7.23
C LYS A 217 -17.38 -1.24 6.76
N LEU A 218 -17.22 -2.39 7.41
CA LEU A 218 -18.18 -3.48 7.29
C LEU A 218 -19.49 -3.00 7.92
N LEU A 219 -20.50 -2.69 7.10
CA LEU A 219 -21.86 -2.56 7.60
C LEU A 219 -22.29 -3.96 8.03
N CYS A 220 -22.23 -4.25 9.33
CA CYS A 220 -22.89 -5.43 9.87
C CYS A 220 -24.39 -5.33 9.55
N SER A 221 -24.91 -6.26 8.77
CA SER A 221 -26.33 -6.41 8.40
C SER A 221 -27.22 -6.87 9.57
N HIS A 222 -26.87 -6.50 10.81
CA HIS A 222 -27.67 -6.72 12.00
C HIS A 222 -27.68 -5.45 12.84
N HIS A 223 -28.51 -4.46 12.45
CA HIS A 223 -29.23 -3.54 13.34
C HIS A 223 -30.18 -2.67 12.48
N PHE A 224 -31.17 -3.32 11.87
CA PHE A 224 -32.46 -2.69 11.55
C PHE A 224 -33.51 -3.30 12.49
N HIS A 225 -33.41 -2.99 13.78
CA HIS A 225 -34.53 -3.16 14.69
C HIS A 225 -34.46 -2.11 15.80
N PHE A 226 -35.51 -1.30 15.85
CA PHE A 226 -35.88 -0.31 16.87
C PHE A 226 -35.03 0.96 17.00
N ALA A 227 -35.54 2.04 16.42
CA ALA A 227 -36.16 3.13 17.21
C ALA A 227 -36.97 4.04 16.26
N LEU A 228 -38.29 3.92 16.34
CA LEU A 228 -39.24 5.00 16.07
C LEU A 228 -39.26 5.94 17.28
#